data_AF-A0A0J5IJE3-F1
#
_entry.id   AF-A0A0J5IJE3-F1
#
_cell.length_a   1.000
_cell.length_b   1.000
_cell.length_c   1.000
_cell.angle_alpha   90.00
_cell.angle_beta   90.00
_cell.angle_gamma   90.00
#
_symmetry.space_group_name_H-M   'P 1'
#
loop_
_entity.id
_entity.type
_entity.pdbx_description
1 polymer ?
#
loop_
_entity_poly.entity_id
_entity_poly.type
_entity_poly.pdbx_seq_one_letter_code
_entity_poly.pdbx_strand_id
1 'polypeptide(L)'
;MTYAKSNSLLKPLAAKASTIEGTNPSLAIVDEYHLHPDNAVYSALELGMGARPEGILFAITTAGSNVISACKQHYDYCCQILAGEEQNESLFALIYELDDEKEIDDETLWIKANPNLNVSVDSTALHDTIQKARGIPSQWTEMLTKR
;
A
#
# COMPACT_ATOMS: atom_id res chain seq x y z
N MET A 1 -13.56 -0.57 -18.95
CA MET A 1 -14.52 -1.69 -18.88
C MET A 1 -15.86 -1.15 -18.42
N THR A 2 -16.96 -1.53 -19.07
CA THR A 2 -18.31 -1.09 -18.67
C THR A 2 -19.14 -2.33 -18.33
N TYR A 3 -19.82 -2.32 -17.19
CA TYR A 3 -20.77 -3.36 -16.81
C TYR A 3 -22.18 -2.95 -17.23
N ALA A 4 -22.70 -3.58 -18.28
CA ALA A 4 -23.92 -3.14 -18.98
C ALA A 4 -25.18 -3.08 -18.10
N LYS A 5 -25.31 -3.96 -17.10
CA LYS A 5 -26.52 -4.03 -16.26
C LYS A 5 -26.69 -2.81 -15.36
N SER A 6 -25.60 -2.26 -14.83
CA SER A 6 -25.63 -1.09 -13.95
C SER A 6 -25.06 0.18 -14.61
N ASN A 7 -24.57 0.06 -15.86
CA ASN A 7 -23.77 1.08 -16.53
C ASN A 7 -22.55 1.56 -15.72
N SER A 8 -22.05 0.74 -14.79
CA SER A 8 -20.84 1.05 -14.02
C SER A 8 -19.61 1.00 -14.92
N LEU A 9 -18.64 1.87 -14.65
CA LEU A 9 -17.47 2.08 -15.47
C LEU A 9 -16.21 1.91 -14.62
N LEU A 10 -15.28 1.08 -15.09
CA LEU A 10 -13.93 0.94 -14.56
C LEU A 10 -12.94 1.41 -15.61
N LYS A 11 -12.07 2.35 -15.24
CA LYS A 11 -11.07 2.95 -16.13
C LYS A 11 -9.69 2.94 -15.44
N PRO A 12 -8.63 2.46 -16.11
CA PRO A 12 -7.29 2.77 -15.68
C PRO A 12 -7.05 4.27 -15.88
N LEU A 13 -6.44 4.90 -14.89
CA LEU A 13 -6.03 6.31 -14.94
C LEU A 13 -4.50 6.35 -15.01
N ALA A 14 -3.97 7.25 -15.83
CA ALA A 14 -2.54 7.53 -15.80
C ALA A 14 -2.20 8.27 -14.50
N ALA A 15 -0.98 8.09 -13.99
CA ALA A 15 -0.46 8.80 -12.81
C ALA A 15 -0.17 10.29 -13.10
N LYS A 16 -1.16 11.02 -13.64
CA LYS A 16 -1.12 12.47 -13.86
C LYS A 16 -2.36 13.09 -13.24
N ALA A 17 -2.16 13.82 -12.14
CA ALA A 17 -3.22 14.46 -11.36
C ALA A 17 -4.19 15.31 -12.22
N SER A 18 -3.67 16.00 -13.24
CA SER A 18 -4.48 16.82 -14.15
C SER A 18 -5.52 16.06 -14.97
N THR A 19 -5.42 14.72 -15.06
CA THR A 19 -6.39 13.87 -15.78
C THR A 19 -7.47 13.29 -14.88
N ILE A 20 -7.41 13.57 -13.57
CA ILE A 20 -8.21 12.92 -12.53
C ILE A 20 -9.32 13.84 -12.01
N GLU A 21 -9.09 15.16 -12.02
CA GLU A 21 -10.07 16.16 -11.60
C GLU A 21 -11.38 16.01 -12.40
N GLY A 22 -12.52 16.03 -11.70
CA GLY A 22 -13.85 15.95 -12.31
C GLY A 22 -14.33 14.53 -12.67
N THR A 23 -13.57 13.48 -12.36
CA THR A 23 -13.99 12.09 -12.61
C THR A 23 -15.07 11.58 -11.64
N ASN A 24 -15.22 12.21 -10.46
CA ASN A 24 -16.19 11.89 -9.40
C ASN A 24 -16.36 10.37 -9.14
N PRO A 25 -15.27 9.62 -8.91
CA PRO A 25 -15.32 8.17 -8.84
C PRO A 25 -16.05 7.72 -7.57
N SER A 26 -16.75 6.58 -7.66
CA SER A 26 -17.30 5.92 -6.47
C SER A 26 -16.24 5.14 -5.69
N LEU A 27 -15.27 4.63 -6.43
CA LEU A 27 -14.14 3.85 -5.94
C LEU A 27 -12.90 4.33 -6.68
N ALA A 28 -11.89 4.73 -5.94
CA ALA A 28 -10.57 5.06 -6.42
C ALA A 28 -9.56 4.12 -5.78
N ILE A 29 -8.63 3.60 -6.57
CA ILE A 29 -7.55 2.71 -6.09
C ILE A 29 -6.23 3.31 -6.55
N VAL A 30 -5.40 3.70 -5.60
CA VAL A 30 -4.02 4.11 -5.78
C VAL A 30 -3.16 2.88 -5.53
N ASP A 31 -2.68 2.27 -6.60
CA ASP A 31 -1.80 1.11 -6.55
C ASP A 31 -0.33 1.53 -6.51
N GLU A 32 0.48 0.72 -5.84
CA GLU A 32 1.92 0.92 -5.60
C GLU A 32 2.28 2.33 -5.15
N TYR A 33 1.56 2.84 -4.13
CA TYR A 33 1.68 4.24 -3.69
C TYR A 33 3.13 4.67 -3.34
N HIS A 34 3.96 3.75 -2.85
CA HIS A 34 5.39 4.02 -2.58
C HIS A 34 6.21 4.42 -3.82
N LEU A 35 5.74 4.09 -5.04
CA LEU A 35 6.38 4.48 -6.29
C LEU A 35 5.92 5.86 -6.80
N HIS A 36 4.91 6.47 -6.18
CA HIS A 36 4.43 7.78 -6.61
C HIS A 36 5.45 8.84 -6.20
N PRO A 37 5.78 9.79 -7.09
CA PRO A 37 6.79 10.81 -6.81
C PRO A 37 6.35 11.77 -5.69
N ASP A 38 5.05 11.98 -5.55
CA ASP A 38 4.43 12.89 -4.60
C ASP A 38 2.97 12.47 -4.31
N ASN A 39 2.26 13.27 -3.51
CA ASN A 39 0.88 13.03 -3.10
C ASN A 39 -0.18 13.45 -4.15
N ALA A 40 0.21 13.98 -5.31
CA ALA A 40 -0.71 14.71 -6.18
C ALA A 40 -1.84 13.82 -6.73
N VAL A 41 -1.55 12.56 -7.05
CA VAL A 41 -2.56 11.61 -7.55
C VAL A 41 -3.59 11.27 -6.47
N TYR A 42 -3.12 10.94 -5.27
CA TYR A 42 -3.98 10.63 -4.13
C TYR A 42 -4.87 11.82 -3.78
N SER A 43 -4.30 13.02 -3.61
CA SER A 43 -5.08 14.23 -3.30
C SER A 43 -6.07 14.60 -4.41
N ALA A 44 -5.71 14.43 -5.68
CA ALA A 44 -6.62 14.71 -6.79
C ALA A 44 -7.82 13.75 -6.81
N LEU A 45 -7.62 12.48 -6.46
CA LEU A 45 -8.70 11.50 -6.33
C LEU A 45 -9.61 11.85 -5.15
N GLU A 46 -9.02 12.11 -3.98
CA GLU A 46 -9.75 12.51 -2.78
C GLU A 46 -10.61 13.76 -3.02
N LEU A 47 -10.03 14.83 -3.59
CA LEU A 47 -10.75 16.04 -3.94
C LEU A 47 -11.82 15.80 -5.01
N GLY A 48 -11.50 14.98 -6.02
CA GLY A 48 -12.43 14.61 -7.08
C GLY A 48 -13.66 13.88 -6.56
N MET A 49 -13.56 13.24 -5.39
CA MET A 49 -14.64 12.52 -4.71
C MET A 49 -15.43 13.39 -3.73
N GLY A 50 -15.10 14.67 -3.55
CA GLY A 50 -15.73 15.52 -2.53
C GLY A 50 -17.26 15.68 -2.68
N ALA A 51 -17.80 15.50 -3.89
CA ALA A 51 -19.25 15.51 -4.13
C ALA A 51 -19.88 14.10 -4.17
N ARG A 52 -19.10 13.04 -3.94
CA ARG A 52 -19.53 11.64 -3.97
C ARG A 52 -19.92 11.17 -2.56
N PRO A 53 -21.20 10.89 -2.29
CA PRO A 53 -21.57 10.21 -1.06
C PRO A 53 -20.97 8.79 -1.03
N GLU A 54 -20.46 8.39 0.13
CA GLU A 54 -19.89 7.04 0.37
C GLU A 54 -18.80 6.66 -0.65
N GLY A 55 -18.00 7.65 -1.07
CA GLY A 55 -16.84 7.40 -1.92
C GLY A 55 -15.73 6.67 -1.15
N ILE A 56 -15.13 5.66 -1.77
CA ILE A 56 -14.01 4.91 -1.16
C ILE A 56 -12.72 5.14 -1.94
N LEU A 57 -11.69 5.63 -1.25
CA LEU A 57 -10.33 5.74 -1.76
C LEU A 57 -9.45 4.69 -1.07
N PHE A 58 -8.94 3.73 -1.84
CA PHE A 58 -7.95 2.77 -1.36
C PHE A 58 -6.56 3.16 -1.82
N ALA A 59 -5.60 3.18 -0.90
CA ALA A 59 -4.19 3.12 -1.23
C ALA A 59 -3.68 1.71 -0.88
N ILE A 60 -3.11 1.02 -1.86
CA ILE A 60 -2.46 -0.27 -1.69
C ILE A 60 -0.99 -0.12 -2.08
N THR A 61 -0.09 -0.66 -1.28
CA THR A 61 1.34 -0.51 -1.48
C THR A 61 2.12 -1.54 -0.69
N THR A 62 3.38 -1.70 -1.06
CA THR A 62 4.43 -2.30 -0.22
C THR A 62 5.31 -1.20 0.38
N ALA A 63 6.22 -1.56 1.28
CA ALA A 63 7.17 -0.58 1.82
C ALA A 63 8.15 -0.15 0.72
N GLY A 64 8.54 1.13 0.74
CA GLY A 64 9.52 1.71 -0.16
C GLY A 64 10.83 2.04 0.56
N SER A 65 11.93 2.15 -0.19
CA SER A 65 13.22 2.58 0.37
C SER A 65 13.31 4.10 0.61
N ASN A 66 12.38 4.89 0.07
CA ASN A 66 12.34 6.34 0.27
C ASN A 66 11.55 6.70 1.54
N VAL A 67 12.30 6.96 2.62
CA VAL A 67 11.77 7.29 3.95
C VAL A 67 11.24 8.72 4.09
N ILE A 68 11.34 9.56 3.05
CA ILE A 68 10.76 10.92 3.03
C ILE A 68 9.65 11.08 1.98
N SER A 69 9.16 9.97 1.43
CA SER A 69 8.10 9.95 0.41
C SER A 69 6.72 10.31 0.97
N ALA A 70 5.79 10.69 0.08
CA ALA A 70 4.39 10.89 0.43
C ALA A 70 3.76 9.62 1.02
N CYS A 71 4.08 8.46 0.46
CA CYS A 71 3.67 7.16 0.99
C CYS A 71 4.17 6.93 2.41
N LYS A 72 5.43 7.28 2.72
CA LYS A 72 5.97 7.13 4.08
C LYS A 72 5.26 8.04 5.08
N GLN A 73 5.01 9.29 4.71
CA GLN A 73 4.24 10.22 5.54
C GLN A 73 2.81 9.72 5.81
N HIS A 74 2.16 9.14 4.79
CA HIS A 74 0.84 8.55 4.95
C HIS A 74 0.85 7.31 5.86
N TYR A 75 1.86 6.43 5.70
CA TYR A 75 2.09 5.29 6.59
C TYR A 75 2.30 5.77 8.04
N ASP A 76 3.13 6.78 8.28
CA ASP A 76 3.41 7.28 9.63
C ASP A 76 2.13 7.81 10.30
N TYR A 77 1.27 8.49 9.55
CA TYR A 77 -0.05 8.92 10.03
C TYR A 77 -0.98 7.74 10.35
N CYS A 78 -1.00 6.70 9.51
CA CYS A 78 -1.72 5.46 9.81
C CYS A 78 -1.22 4.81 11.10
N CYS A 79 0.09 4.78 11.33
CA CYS A 79 0.67 4.24 12.56
C CYS A 79 0.26 5.05 13.80
N GLN A 80 0.23 6.38 13.72
CA GLN A 80 -0.28 7.24 14.81
C GLN A 80 -1.75 6.94 15.14
N ILE A 81 -2.59 6.72 14.12
CA ILE A 81 -3.99 6.33 14.33
C ILE A 81 -4.10 4.95 14.99
N LEU A 82 -3.34 3.97 14.50
CA LEU A 82 -3.33 2.61 15.06
C LEU A 82 -2.79 2.58 16.50
N ALA A 83 -1.86 3.47 16.85
CA ALA A 83 -1.34 3.66 18.20
C ALA A 83 -2.32 4.42 19.12
N GLY A 84 -3.38 5.02 18.57
CA GLY A 84 -4.34 5.85 19.31
C GLY A 84 -3.81 7.25 19.65
N GLU A 85 -2.73 7.68 19.00
CA GLU A 85 -2.14 9.02 19.16
C GLU A 85 -2.92 10.07 18.35
N GLU A 86 -3.55 9.65 17.25
CA GLU A 86 -4.38 10.45 16.37
C GLU A 86 -5.75 9.80 16.15
N GLN A 87 -6.80 10.60 15.87
CA GLN A 87 -8.14 10.10 15.60
C GLN A 87 -8.62 10.53 14.22
N ASN A 88 -8.97 9.55 13.38
CA ASN A 88 -9.62 9.78 12.10
C ASN A 88 -10.59 8.65 11.77
N GLU A 89 -11.88 8.89 12.00
CA GLU A 89 -12.93 7.87 11.81
C GLU A 89 -13.22 7.58 10.33
N SER A 90 -12.74 8.43 9.42
CA SER A 90 -12.90 8.23 7.97
C SER A 90 -11.80 7.37 7.35
N LEU A 91 -10.73 7.08 8.09
CA LEU A 91 -9.60 6.29 7.61
C LEU A 91 -9.58 4.90 8.27
N PHE A 92 -9.53 3.87 7.43
CA PHE A 92 -9.23 2.51 7.86
C PHE A 92 -7.80 2.15 7.45
N ALA A 93 -6.97 1.78 8.42
CA ALA A 93 -5.60 1.35 8.21
C ALA A 93 -5.44 -0.15 8.51
N LEU A 94 -4.76 -0.87 7.62
CA LEU A 94 -4.40 -2.27 7.79
C LEU A 94 -2.96 -2.44 7.29
N ILE A 95 -2.06 -2.79 8.20
CA ILE A 95 -0.62 -2.90 7.95
C ILE A 95 -0.18 -4.29 8.39
N TYR A 96 0.54 -4.97 7.49
CA TYR A 96 1.15 -6.28 7.73
C TYR A 96 2.66 -6.08 7.69
N GLU A 97 3.32 -6.16 8.85
CA GLU A 97 4.76 -5.99 8.98
C GLU A 97 5.32 -6.79 10.15
N LEU A 98 6.64 -6.93 10.18
CA LEU A 98 7.36 -7.45 11.35
C LEU A 98 7.56 -6.31 12.36
N ASP A 99 7.58 -6.63 13.64
CA ASP A 99 7.74 -5.62 14.70
C ASP A 99 9.22 -5.19 14.86
N ASP A 100 10.16 -6.08 14.52
CA ASP A 100 11.61 -5.84 14.56
C ASP A 100 12.29 -6.62 13.43
N GLU A 101 13.37 -6.08 12.86
CA GLU A 101 14.12 -6.72 11.77
C GLU A 101 14.62 -8.13 12.16
N LYS A 102 14.94 -8.37 13.44
CA LYS A 102 15.40 -9.68 13.94
C LYS A 102 14.32 -10.75 13.86
N GLU A 103 13.04 -10.38 13.78
CA GLU A 103 11.96 -11.35 13.61
C GLU A 103 12.07 -12.10 12.29
N ILE A 104 12.81 -11.58 11.29
CA ILE A 104 13.04 -12.26 10.02
C ILE A 104 13.79 -13.59 10.17
N ASP A 105 14.55 -13.77 11.27
CA ASP A 105 15.24 -15.02 11.59
C ASP A 105 14.30 -16.10 12.15
N ASP A 106 13.07 -15.75 12.52
CA ASP A 106 12.05 -16.68 13.03
C ASP A 106 10.94 -16.86 11.99
N GLU A 107 10.97 -18.00 11.29
CA GLU A 107 10.01 -18.33 10.23
C GLU A 107 8.56 -18.37 10.74
N THR A 108 8.34 -18.58 12.04
CA THR A 108 7.00 -18.59 12.63
C THR A 108 6.35 -17.21 12.66
N LEU A 109 7.17 -16.15 12.60
CA LEU A 109 6.71 -14.75 12.62
C LEU A 109 6.45 -14.18 11.23
N TRP A 110 6.91 -14.84 10.16
CA TRP A 110 6.76 -14.34 8.78
C TRP A 110 5.30 -14.10 8.37
N ILE A 111 4.34 -14.81 8.99
CA ILE A 111 2.91 -14.62 8.76
C ILE A 111 2.43 -13.18 9.06
N LYS A 112 3.11 -12.44 9.94
CA LYS A 112 2.74 -11.05 10.28
C LYS A 112 2.88 -10.11 9.08
N ALA A 113 3.98 -10.23 8.33
CA ALA A 113 4.22 -9.45 7.11
C ALA A 113 3.63 -10.10 5.85
N ASN A 114 3.49 -11.43 5.87
CA ASN A 114 3.00 -12.23 4.75
C ASN A 114 1.70 -12.97 5.11
N PRO A 115 0.54 -12.28 5.20
CA PRO A 115 -0.71 -12.90 5.65
C PRO A 115 -1.22 -14.05 4.73
N ASN A 116 -0.70 -14.16 3.51
CA ASN A 116 -0.99 -15.25 2.56
C ASN A 116 0.14 -16.32 2.49
N LEU A 117 0.97 -16.44 3.53
CA LEU A 117 1.99 -17.48 3.63
C LEU A 117 1.36 -18.88 3.48
N ASN A 118 2.00 -19.73 2.68
CA ASN A 118 1.55 -21.06 2.28
C ASN A 118 0.22 -21.13 1.50
N VAL A 119 -0.32 -19.99 1.07
CA VAL A 119 -1.48 -19.91 0.17
C VAL A 119 -1.06 -19.37 -1.20
N SER A 120 -0.45 -18.19 -1.22
CA SER A 120 0.12 -17.58 -2.44
C SER A 120 1.59 -17.19 -2.31
N VAL A 121 2.11 -17.16 -1.08
CA VAL A 121 3.54 -16.98 -0.79
C VAL A 121 4.09 -18.32 -0.32
N ASP A 122 5.04 -18.90 -1.07
CA ASP A 122 5.67 -20.17 -0.71
C ASP A 122 6.76 -19.94 0.35
N SER A 123 6.66 -20.62 1.51
CA SER A 123 7.60 -20.42 2.61
C SER A 123 9.03 -20.86 2.28
N THR A 124 9.18 -21.90 1.45
CA THR A 124 10.50 -22.40 1.05
C THR A 124 11.19 -21.39 0.14
N ALA A 125 10.47 -20.85 -0.85
CA ALA A 125 10.98 -19.80 -1.73
C ALA A 125 11.30 -18.50 -0.96
N LEU A 126 10.49 -18.16 0.05
CA LEU A 126 10.75 -17.03 0.93
C LEU A 126 12.04 -17.22 1.73
N HIS A 127 12.22 -18.41 2.33
CA HIS A 127 13.45 -18.78 3.03
C HIS A 127 14.68 -18.65 2.12
N ASP A 128 14.65 -19.26 0.93
CA ASP A 128 15.75 -19.21 -0.03
C ASP A 128 16.07 -17.77 -0.44
N THR A 129 15.04 -16.93 -0.60
CA THR A 129 15.20 -15.51 -0.93
C THR A 129 15.90 -14.75 0.20
N ILE A 130 15.49 -14.99 1.45
CA ILE A 130 16.12 -14.39 2.64
C ILE A 130 17.59 -14.79 2.74
N GLN A 131 17.91 -16.09 2.59
CA GLN A 131 19.29 -16.58 2.66
C GLN A 131 20.17 -15.96 1.57
N LYS A 132 19.65 -15.85 0.35
CA LYS A 132 20.35 -15.20 -0.76
C LYS A 132 20.58 -13.71 -0.49
N ALA A 133 19.57 -13.01 0.03
CA ALA A 133 19.61 -11.57 0.27
C ALA A 133 20.66 -11.19 1.32
N ARG A 134 20.91 -12.04 2.34
CA ARG A 134 21.94 -11.79 3.37
C ARG A 134 23.34 -11.58 2.81
N GLY A 135 23.67 -12.21 1.68
CA GLY A 135 24.96 -12.05 1.02
C GLY A 135 25.09 -10.81 0.14
N ILE A 136 23.99 -10.08 -0.11
CA ILE A 136 23.91 -9.02 -1.13
C ILE A 136 23.17 -7.80 -0.55
N PRO A 137 23.88 -6.74 -0.10
CA PRO A 137 23.27 -5.61 0.59
C PRO A 137 22.08 -4.95 -0.14
N SER A 138 22.14 -4.82 -1.47
CA SER A 138 21.03 -4.26 -2.25
C SER A 138 19.79 -5.14 -2.25
N GLN A 139 19.96 -6.47 -2.23
CA GLN A 139 18.84 -7.41 -2.12
C GLN A 139 18.33 -7.49 -0.68
N TRP A 140 19.16 -7.23 0.33
CA TRP A 140 18.72 -7.17 1.71
C TRP A 140 17.71 -6.04 1.92
N THR A 141 18.00 -4.83 1.43
CA THR A 141 17.05 -3.71 1.49
C THR A 141 15.75 -4.03 0.75
N GLU A 142 15.81 -4.68 -0.41
CA GLU A 142 14.63 -5.08 -1.16
C GLU A 142 13.83 -6.18 -0.43
N MET A 143 14.51 -7.14 0.20
CA MET A 143 13.90 -8.19 1.02
C MET A 143 13.11 -7.57 2.17
N LEU A 144 13.70 -6.63 2.91
CA LEU A 144 13.04 -5.98 4.05
C LEU A 144 11.86 -5.06 3.67
N THR A 145 11.70 -4.71 2.39
CA THR A 145 10.68 -3.75 1.94
C THR A 145 9.57 -4.37 1.09
N LYS A 146 9.85 -5.44 0.35
CA LYS A 146 8.94 -5.98 -0.68
C LYS A 146 8.58 -7.45 -0.53
N ARG A 147 9.14 -8.17 0.45
CA ARG A 147 9.05 -9.63 0.55
C ARG A 147 8.72 -10.08 1.96
#